data_AF-A0A1H3JYU6-F1
#
_entry.id   AF-A0A1H3JYU6-F1
#
_cell.length_a   1.000
_cell.length_b   1.000
_cell.length_c   1.000
_cell.angle_alpha   90.00
_cell.angle_beta   90.00
_cell.angle_gamma   90.00
#
_symmetry.space_group_name_H-M   'P 1'
#
loop_
_entity.id
_entity.type
_entity.pdbx_description
1 polymer ?
#
loop_
_entity_poly.entity_id
_entity_poly.type
_entity_poly.pdbx_seq_one_letter_code
_entity_poly.pdbx_strand_id
1 'polypeptide(L)'
;MGWFNKLATKYILTPEKMAENELRDTRLGLYQSERQLLEAEMRVDYYRNVLSFLEAISVDGVESVAESQRSKLPSQPQIPQRRAPDLSSYRGGA
;
A
#
# COMPACT_ATOMS: atom_id res chain seq x y z
N MET A 1 32.19 43.29 7.53
CA MET A 1 32.14 41.91 6.98
C MET A 1 31.86 40.80 8.00
N GLY A 2 31.91 41.02 9.32
CA GLY A 2 31.73 39.94 10.32
C GLY A 2 30.32 39.37 10.51
N TRP A 3 29.27 40.00 9.96
CA TRP A 3 27.90 39.50 10.04
C TRP A 3 27.66 38.28 9.13
N PHE A 4 28.28 38.27 7.93
CA PHE A 4 28.20 37.14 7.00
C PHE A 4 28.89 35.88 7.54
N ASN A 5 30.02 36.01 8.24
CA ASN A 5 30.72 34.86 8.83
C ASN A 5 29.92 34.18 9.94
N LYS A 6 29.13 34.94 10.73
CA LYS A 6 28.25 34.39 11.78
C LYS A 6 27.03 33.68 11.20
N LEU A 7 26.50 34.18 10.08
CA LEU A 7 25.47 33.48 9.32
C LEU A 7 26.04 32.20 8.71
N ALA A 8 27.18 32.29 8.03
CA ALA A 8 27.86 31.14 7.45
C ALA A 8 28.09 30.05 8.51
N THR A 9 28.71 30.35 9.66
CA THR A 9 28.93 29.36 10.74
C THR A 9 27.66 28.76 11.32
N LYS A 10 26.55 29.51 11.36
CA LYS A 10 25.25 28.99 11.81
C LYS A 10 24.60 28.04 10.80
N TYR A 11 24.95 28.18 9.52
CA TYR A 11 24.47 27.35 8.40
C TYR A 11 25.52 26.38 7.87
N ILE A 12 26.72 26.29 8.46
CA ILE A 12 27.68 25.25 8.12
C ILE A 12 27.02 23.93 8.52
N LEU A 13 26.73 23.11 7.52
CA LEU A 13 26.27 21.75 7.67
C LEU A 13 27.36 20.99 8.44
N THR A 14 27.22 20.92 9.76
CA THR A 14 28.14 20.15 10.57
C THR A 14 28.01 18.67 10.19
N PRO A 15 29.09 17.88 10.25
CA PRO A 15 29.03 16.46 9.91
C PRO A 15 27.97 15.71 10.74
N GLU A 16 27.74 16.14 11.97
CA GLU A 16 26.67 15.62 12.82
C GLU A 16 25.27 15.90 12.27
N LYS A 17 25.03 17.13 11.76
CA LYS A 17 23.75 17.49 11.13
C LYS A 17 23.55 16.77 9.80
N MET A 18 24.62 16.53 9.06
CA MET A 18 24.59 15.70 7.85
C MET A 18 24.22 14.26 8.19
N ALA A 19 24.86 13.66 9.21
CA ALA A 19 24.53 12.31 9.67
C ALA A 19 23.09 12.21 10.20
N GLU A 20 22.60 13.22 10.93
CA GLU A 20 21.20 13.26 11.39
C GLU A 20 20.20 13.28 10.22
N ASN A 21 20.50 14.05 9.16
CA ASN A 21 19.66 14.12 7.97
C ASN A 21 19.69 12.79 7.20
N GLU A 22 20.87 12.24 6.92
CA GLU A 22 21.01 10.94 6.25
C GLU A 22 20.32 9.82 7.02
N LEU A 23 20.39 9.84 8.36
CA LEU A 23 19.69 8.89 9.21
C LEU A 23 18.16 9.03 9.11
N ARG A 24 17.63 10.25 8.93
CA ARG A 24 16.20 10.46 8.69
C ARG A 24 15.79 9.95 7.31
N ASP A 25 16.58 10.27 6.29
CA ASP A 25 16.28 9.91 4.90
C ASP A 25 16.35 8.39 4.70
N THR A 26 17.35 7.73 5.30
CA THR A 26 17.47 6.26 5.29
C THR A 26 16.32 5.57 6.02
N ARG A 27 15.86 6.11 7.17
CA ARG A 27 14.66 5.58 7.86
C ARG A 27 13.41 5.71 6.99
N LEU A 28 13.24 6.86 6.34
CA LEU A 28 12.12 7.05 5.42
C LEU A 28 12.19 6.05 4.26
N GLY A 29 13.38 5.86 3.68
CA GLY A 29 13.63 4.87 2.63
C GLY A 29 13.32 3.44 3.08
N LEU A 30 13.71 3.08 4.32
CA LEU A 30 13.37 1.78 4.91
C LEU A 30 11.85 1.59 4.97
N TYR A 31 11.10 2.52 5.56
CA TYR A 31 9.65 2.40 5.67
C TYR A 31 8.96 2.32 4.30
N GLN A 32 9.45 3.06 3.30
CA GLN A 32 8.93 2.98 1.94
C GLN A 32 9.19 1.60 1.31
N SER A 33 10.39 1.04 1.51
CA SER A 33 10.74 -0.28 1.00
C SER A 33 9.93 -1.40 1.68
N GLU A 34 9.71 -1.32 2.99
CA GLU A 34 8.87 -2.26 3.73
C GLU A 34 7.41 -2.22 3.24
N ARG A 35 6.91 -1.01 2.97
CA ARG A 35 5.58 -0.81 2.38
C ARG A 35 5.46 -1.47 1.01
N GLN A 36 6.48 -1.35 0.16
CA GLN A 36 6.52 -1.99 -1.16
C GLN A 36 6.62 -3.51 -1.06
N LEU A 37 7.40 -4.02 -0.11
CA LEU A 37 7.52 -5.45 0.15
C LEU A 37 6.17 -6.05 0.52
N LEU A 38 5.45 -5.44 1.47
CA LEU A 38 4.13 -5.91 1.89
C LEU A 38 3.11 -5.89 0.74
N GLU A 39 3.18 -4.89 -0.14
CA GLU A 39 2.34 -4.85 -1.34
C GLU A 39 2.70 -5.98 -2.32
N ALA A 40 3.99 -6.23 -2.53
CA ALA A 40 4.46 -7.31 -3.39
C ALA A 40 4.04 -8.68 -2.86
N GLU A 41 4.14 -8.91 -1.55
CA GLU A 41 3.66 -10.13 -0.88
C GLU A 41 2.17 -10.36 -1.13
N MET A 42 1.33 -9.33 -0.95
CA MET A 42 -0.11 -9.44 -1.25
C MET A 42 -0.37 -9.80 -2.72
N ARG A 43 0.39 -9.22 -3.67
CA ARG A 43 0.26 -9.54 -5.10
C ARG A 43 0.67 -10.98 -5.38
N VAL A 44 1.74 -11.47 -4.76
CA VAL A 44 2.18 -12.86 -4.91
C VAL A 44 1.10 -13.82 -4.40
N ASP A 45 0.55 -13.57 -3.22
CA ASP A 45 -0.50 -14.43 -2.67
C ASP A 45 -1.78 -14.41 -3.51
N TYR A 46 -2.14 -13.25 -4.07
CA TYR A 46 -3.22 -13.16 -5.05
C TYR A 46 -2.96 -14.05 -6.26
N TYR A 47 -1.79 -13.96 -6.88
CA TYR A 47 -1.48 -14.77 -8.06
C TYR A 47 -1.36 -16.27 -7.75
N ARG A 48 -0.87 -16.64 -6.57
CA ARG A 48 -0.90 -18.04 -6.10
C ARG A 48 -2.32 -18.57 -6.01
N ASN A 49 -3.25 -17.78 -5.48
CA ASN A 49 -4.67 -18.16 -5.40
C ASN A 49 -5.33 -18.23 -6.78
N VAL A 50 -5.00 -17.30 -7.68
CA VAL A 50 -5.50 -17.34 -9.06
C VAL A 50 -4.98 -18.57 -9.78
N LEU A 51 -3.69 -18.89 -9.64
CA LEU A 51 -3.09 -20.08 -10.26
C LEU A 51 -3.75 -21.36 -9.76
N SER A 52 -3.88 -21.54 -8.45
CA SER A 52 -4.50 -22.74 -7.89
C SER A 52 -5.97 -22.87 -8.32
N PHE A 53 -6.69 -21.76 -8.43
CA PHE A 53 -8.06 -21.75 -8.94
C PHE A 53 -8.14 -22.16 -10.42
N LEU A 54 -7.26 -21.63 -11.27
CA LEU A 54 -7.21 -21.98 -12.69
C LEU A 54 -6.77 -23.43 -12.91
N GLU A 55 -5.81 -23.91 -12.12
CA GLU A 55 -5.39 -25.32 -12.10
C GLU A 55 -6.58 -26.22 -11.75
N ALA A 56 -7.32 -25.91 -10.68
CA ALA A 56 -8.52 -26.66 -10.31
C ALA A 56 -9.58 -26.67 -11.42
N ILE A 57 -9.82 -25.53 -12.09
CA ILE A 57 -10.74 -25.47 -13.24
C ILE A 57 -10.26 -26.38 -14.36
N SER A 58 -8.95 -26.42 -14.64
CA SER A 58 -8.40 -27.21 -15.73
C SER A 58 -8.50 -28.72 -15.48
N VAL A 59 -8.47 -29.16 -14.22
CA VAL A 59 -8.57 -30.57 -13.81
C VAL A 59 -10.03 -31.00 -13.63
N ASP A 60 -10.80 -30.25 -12.85
CA ASP A 60 -12.13 -30.68 -12.36
C ASP A 60 -13.29 -30.01 -13.12
N GLY A 61 -13.01 -29.01 -13.96
CA GLY A 61 -14.02 -28.20 -14.64
C GLY A 61 -14.64 -27.14 -13.74
N VAL A 62 -15.25 -26.13 -14.37
CA VAL A 62 -15.76 -24.92 -13.70
C VAL A 62 -16.87 -25.23 -12.69
N GLU A 63 -17.78 -26.16 -13.01
CA GLU A 63 -18.95 -26.45 -12.18
C GLU A 63 -18.56 -27.08 -10.82
N SER A 64 -17.59 -28.01 -10.85
CA SER A 64 -17.08 -28.68 -9.65
C SER A 64 -16.41 -27.68 -8.69
N VAL A 65 -15.56 -26.81 -9.23
CA VAL A 65 -14.87 -25.78 -8.44
C VAL A 65 -15.85 -24.75 -7.86
N ALA A 66 -16.87 -24.34 -8.63
CA ALA A 66 -17.90 -23.41 -8.16
C ALA A 66 -18.69 -23.97 -6.98
N GLU A 67 -19.06 -25.24 -7.02
CA GLU A 67 -19.79 -25.91 -5.93
C GLU A 67 -18.91 -26.10 -4.68
N SER A 68 -17.63 -26.43 -4.86
CA SER A 68 -16.64 -26.51 -3.78
C SER A 68 -16.40 -25.15 -3.09
N GLN A 69 -16.47 -24.04 -3.83
CA GLN A 69 -16.33 -22.70 -3.24
C GLN A 69 -17.59 -22.25 -2.48
N ARG A 70 -18.80 -22.60 -2.95
CA ARG A 70 -20.06 -22.29 -2.25
C ARG A 70 -20.11 -22.90 -0.86
N SER A 71 -19.62 -24.13 -0.72
CA SER A 71 -19.57 -24.83 0.57
C SER A 71 -18.52 -24.27 1.54
N LYS A 72 -17.53 -23.51 1.05
CA LYS A 72 -16.46 -22.89 1.86
C LYS A 72 -16.71 -21.45 2.27
N LEU A 73 -17.75 -20.75 1.79
CA LEU A 73 -18.05 -19.41 2.28
C LEU A 73 -18.58 -19.50 3.73
N PRO A 74 -17.83 -19.06 4.76
CA PRO A 74 -18.50 -18.60 5.96
C PRO A 74 -19.29 -17.34 5.58
N SER A 75 -20.45 -17.14 6.21
CA SER A 75 -21.28 -15.94 6.11
C SER A 75 -20.42 -14.69 5.92
N GLN A 76 -20.49 -14.14 4.71
CA GLN A 76 -19.78 -12.97 4.19
C GLN A 76 -19.23 -12.01 5.28
N PRO A 77 -17.89 -11.80 5.39
CA PRO A 77 -17.39 -10.68 6.17
C PRO A 77 -17.93 -9.40 5.51
N GLN A 78 -18.61 -8.58 6.31
CA GLN A 78 -19.13 -7.29 5.90
C GLN A 78 -17.98 -6.44 5.34
N ILE A 79 -17.85 -6.41 4.02
CA ILE A 79 -17.05 -5.39 3.34
C ILE A 79 -17.61 -4.06 3.85
N PRO A 80 -16.82 -3.17 4.49
CA PRO A 80 -17.30 -1.85 4.82
C PRO A 80 -17.77 -1.24 3.50
N GLN A 81 -19.08 -1.05 3.38
CA GLN A 81 -19.70 -0.33 2.28
C GLN A 81 -18.97 1.01 2.19
N ARG A 82 -18.02 1.14 1.26
CA ARG A 82 -17.45 2.44 0.90
C ARG A 82 -18.65 3.21 0.36
N ARG A 83 -19.29 4.00 1.23
CA ARG A 83 -20.22 5.03 0.83
C ARG A 83 -19.44 5.95 -0.11
N ALA A 84 -19.57 5.72 -1.41
CA ALA A 84 -19.17 6.71 -2.39
C ALA A 84 -19.94 8.00 -2.05
N PRO A 85 -19.29 9.16 -2.01
CA PRO A 85 -20.00 10.41 -1.82
C PRO A 85 -21.00 10.57 -2.96
N ASP A 86 -22.26 10.76 -2.60
CA ASP A 86 -23.37 10.86 -3.54
C ASP A 86 -23.25 12.15 -4.37
N LEU A 87 -22.92 12.00 -5.65
CA LEU A 87 -22.81 13.09 -6.61
C LEU A 87 -24.13 13.83 -6.85
N SER A 88 -25.28 13.28 -6.41
CA SER A 88 -26.57 13.95 -6.54
C SER A 88 -26.77 15.10 -5.55
N SER A 89 -25.93 15.20 -4.51
CA SER A 89 -25.93 16.33 -3.57
C SER A 89 -25.38 17.65 -4.14
N TYR A 90 -24.74 17.63 -5.31
CA TYR A 90 -24.21 18.82 -5.98
C TYR A 90 -25.15 19.42 -7.04
N ARG A 91 -26.34 18.81 -7.28
CA ARG A 91 -27.32 19.33 -8.24
C ARG A 91 -28.39 20.14 -7.50
N GLY A 92 -28.06 21.38 -7.14
CA GLY A 92 -29.03 22.32 -6.58
C GLY A 92 -28.41 23.70 -6.40
N GLY A 93 -28.52 24.54 -7.42
CA GLY A 93 -28.05 25.93 -7.36
C GLY A 93 -27.83 26.55 -8.73
N ALA A 94 -28.90 26.72 -9.50
CA ALA A 94 -28.99 27.70 -10.60
C ALA A 94 -30.43 28.19 -10.67
#